data_AF-A0A7W1PYL3-F1
#
_entry.id   AF-A0A7W1PYL3-F1
#
_cell.length_a   1.000
_cell.length_b   1.000
_cell.length_c   1.000
_cell.angle_alpha   90.00
_cell.angle_beta   90.00
_cell.angle_gamma   90.00
#
_symmetry.space_group_name_H-M   'P 1'
#
loop_
_entity.id
_entity.type
_entity.pdbx_description
1 polymer ?
#
loop_
_entity_poly.entity_id
_entity_poly.type
_entity_poly.pdbx_seq_one_letter_code
_entity_poly.pdbx_strand_id
1 'polypeptide(L)' 'MLLFLIAFVGAAVIALVLWKAMNTAQGELPAEPVRPPSAVRPRVSGPDDDPEFLRQLDERVRRREDPPA' A
#
# COMPACT_ATOMS: atom_id res chain seq x y z
N MET A 1 40.23 13.11 -4.40
CA MET A 1 39.58 12.04 -5.18
C MET A 1 38.68 11.18 -4.29
N LEU A 2 39.20 10.56 -3.23
CA LEU A 2 38.39 9.74 -2.30
C LEU A 2 37.20 10.49 -1.68
N LEU A 3 37.38 11.72 -1.23
CA LEU A 3 36.29 12.53 -0.65
C LEU A 3 35.17 12.82 -1.66
N PHE A 4 35.53 13.04 -2.93
CA PHE A 4 34.54 13.23 -4.01
C PHE A 4 33.76 11.94 -4.28
N LEU A 5 34.42 10.78 -4.25
CA LEU A 5 33.75 9.48 -4.37
C LEU A 5 32.79 9.23 -3.21
N ILE A 6 33.20 9.50 -1.97
CA ILE A 6 32.35 9.34 -0.79
C ILE A 6 31.15 10.28 -0.87
N ALA A 7 31.38 11.56 -1.20
CA ALA A 7 30.31 12.54 -1.36
C ALA A 7 29.34 12.15 -2.49
N PHE A 8 29.87 11.64 -3.61
CA PHE A 8 29.05 11.19 -4.75
C PHE A 8 28.19 9.98 -4.39
N VAL A 9 28.77 8.96 -3.75
CA VAL A 9 28.03 7.79 -3.29
C VAL A 9 26.97 8.18 -2.27
N GLY A 10 27.31 9.04 -1.31
CA GLY A 10 26.35 9.56 -0.33
C GLY A 10 25.18 10.30 -1.00
N ALA A 11 25.48 11.18 -1.95
CA ALA A 11 24.45 11.89 -2.71
C ALA A 11 23.57 10.93 -3.54
N ALA A 12 24.15 9.91 -4.16
CA ALA A 12 23.42 8.90 -4.92
C ALA A 12 22.47 8.08 -4.05
N VAL A 13 22.91 7.68 -2.84
CA VAL A 13 22.05 6.97 -1.87
C VAL A 13 20.89 7.85 -1.42
N ILE A 14 21.16 9.12 -1.06
CA ILE A 14 20.12 10.07 -0.66
C ILE A 14 19.11 10.27 -1.80
N ALA A 15 19.59 10.48 -3.03
CA ALA A 15 18.72 10.63 -4.20
C ALA A 15 17.85 9.39 -4.44
N LEU A 16 18.40 8.18 -4.31
CA LEU A 16 17.66 6.93 -4.46
C LEU A 16 16.59 6.74 -3.37
N VAL A 17 16.92 7.09 -2.12
CA VAL A 17 15.97 7.02 -1.00
C VAL A 17 14.83 8.02 -1.21
N LEU A 18 15.14 9.26 -1.59
CA LEU A 18 14.13 10.27 -1.89
C LEU A 18 13.25 9.85 -3.07
N TRP A 19 13.84 9.34 -4.15
CA TRP A 19 13.09 8.79 -5.28
C TRP A 19 12.13 7.69 -4.81
N LYS A 20 12.63 6.74 -4.02
CA LYS A 20 11.83 5.62 -3.52
C LYS A 20 10.69 6.11 -2.65
N ALA A 21 10.97 7.05 -1.74
CA ALA A 21 10.01 7.66 -0.84
C ALA A 21 8.92 8.43 -1.60
N MET A 22 9.29 9.20 -2.62
CA MET A 22 8.34 9.89 -3.50
C MET A 22 7.48 8.91 -4.28
N ASN A 23 8.07 7.84 -4.82
CA ASN A 23 7.33 6.81 -5.56
C ASN A 23 6.42 5.97 -4.64
N THR A 24 6.77 5.77 -3.37
CA THR A 24 5.88 5.13 -2.39
C THR A 24 4.79 6.08 -1.90
N ALA A 25 5.09 7.36 -1.69
CA ALA A 25 4.11 8.36 -1.26
C ALA A 25 3.07 8.66 -2.37
N GLN A 26 3.46 8.54 -3.64
CA GLN A 26 2.54 8.60 -4.78
C GLN A 26 1.63 7.34 -4.87
N GLY A 27 1.97 6.26 -4.18
CA GLY A 27 1.16 5.04 -4.06
C GLY A 27 0.18 5.03 -2.88
N GLU A 28 0.07 6.16 -2.15
CA GLU A 28 -0.87 6.32 -1.03
C GLU A 28 -2.18 7.02 -1.44
N LEU A 29 -2.28 7.50 -2.69
CA LEU A 29 -3.56 7.42 -3.38
C LEU A 29 -3.79 5.94 -3.73
N PRO A 30 -5.02 5.42 -3.70
CA PRO A 30 -5.33 4.08 -4.19
C PRO A 30 -5.17 4.06 -5.71
N ALA A 31 -3.93 4.16 -6.19
CA ALA A 31 -3.56 3.73 -7.52
C ALA A 31 -3.72 2.22 -7.47
N GLU A 32 -4.86 1.74 -7.96
CA GLU A 32 -5.01 0.34 -8.34
C GLU A 32 -3.71 -0.09 -9.03
N PRO A 33 -2.97 -1.07 -8.48
CA PRO A 33 -1.92 -1.67 -9.26
C PRO A 33 -2.64 -2.32 -10.43
N VAL A 34 -2.37 -1.85 -11.65
CA VAL A 34 -2.72 -2.56 -12.89
C VAL A 34 -2.09 -3.94 -12.77
N ARG A 35 -2.89 -4.88 -12.26
CA ARG A 35 -2.52 -6.24 -11.94
C ARG A 35 -2.36 -6.93 -13.29
N PRO A 36 -1.20 -7.51 -13.64
CA PRO A 36 -1.20 -8.52 -14.68
C PRO A 36 -2.22 -9.60 -14.28
N PRO A 37 -3.05 -10.12 -15.21
CA PRO A 37 -4.06 -11.12 -14.90
C PRO A 37 -3.40 -12.49 -14.71
N SER A 38 -2.59 -12.65 -13.66
CA SER A 38 -2.17 -13.94 -13.10
C SER A 38 -1.18 -13.72 -11.97
N ALA A 39 -1.73 -13.64 -10.76
CA ALA A 39 -1.29 -14.40 -9.60
C ALA A 39 -2.03 -13.79 -8.42
N VAL A 40 -3.08 -14.48 -7.97
CA VAL A 40 -3.53 -14.33 -6.58
C VAL A 40 -2.36 -14.81 -5.73
N ARG A 41 -1.37 -13.94 -5.49
CA ARG A 41 -0.49 -14.11 -4.33
C ARG A 41 -1.47 -14.23 -3.16
N PRO A 42 -1.41 -15.29 -2.35
CA PRO A 42 -2.09 -15.30 -1.08
C PRO A 42 -1.57 -14.07 -0.35
N ARG A 43 -2.39 -13.02 -0.29
CA ARG A 43 -2.15 -12.00 0.72
C ARG A 43 -2.22 -12.80 2.01
N VAL A 44 -1.15 -12.75 2.79
CA VAL A 44 -1.22 -13.21 4.18
C VAL A 44 -2.11 -12.17 4.86
N SER A 45 -3.42 -12.25 4.60
CA SER A 45 -4.44 -11.55 5.34
C SER A 45 -4.49 -12.26 6.68
N GLY A 46 -4.43 -11.49 7.76
CA GLY A 46 -4.80 -12.05 9.05
C GLY A 46 -6.24 -12.59 8.98
N PRO A 47 -6.66 -13.45 9.93
CA PRO A 47 -8.05 -13.90 10.03
C PRO A 47 -9.07 -12.75 10.00
N ASP A 48 -8.67 -11.55 10.45
CA ASP A 48 -9.51 -10.35 10.47
C ASP A 48 -9.53 -9.56 9.13
N ASP A 49 -8.57 -9.82 8.23
CA ASP A 49 -8.42 -9.15 6.93
C ASP A 49 -8.98 -9.98 5.77
N ASP A 50 -9.78 -11.00 6.07
CA ASP A 50 -10.46 -11.77 5.04
C ASP A 50 -11.62 -10.94 4.44
N PRO A 51 -11.89 -11.08 3.13
CA PRO A 51 -12.90 -10.27 2.47
C PRO A 51 -14.33 -10.59 2.97
N GLU A 52 -14.55 -11.74 3.61
CA GLU A 52 -15.87 -12.16 4.08
C GLU A 52 -16.24 -11.53 5.43
N PHE A 53 -15.27 -11.35 6.33
CA PHE A 53 -15.44 -10.68 7.61
C PHE A 53 -15.78 -9.20 7.40
N LEU A 54 -15.06 -8.54 6.48
CA LEU A 54 -15.33 -7.15 6.12
C LEU A 54 -16.72 -6.98 5.51
N ARG A 55 -17.17 -7.91 4.65
CA ARG A 55 -18.52 -7.93 4.09
C ARG A 55 -19.59 -8.08 5.17
N GLN A 56 -19.40 -9.02 6.09
CA GLN A 56 -20.33 -9.23 7.21
C GLN A 56 -20.39 -8.02 8.15
N LEU A 57 -19.29 -7.30 8.34
CA LEU A 57 -19.26 -6.09 9.14
C LEU A 57 -20.01 -4.95 8.44
N ASP A 58 -19.77 -4.76 7.14
CA ASP A 58 -20.46 -3.77 6.30
C ASP A 58 -21.98 -3.98 6.32
N GLU A 59 -22.44 -5.22 6.14
CA GLU A 59 -23.87 -5.57 6.24
C GLU A 59 -24.46 -5.26 7.62
N ARG A 60 -23.73 -5.52 8.69
CA ARG A 60 -24.18 -5.23 10.07
C ARG A 60 -24.22 -3.73 10.35
N VAL A 61 -23.25 -2.96 9.86
CA VAL A 61 -23.22 -1.49 9.99
C VAL A 61 -24.39 -0.89 9.21
N ARG A 62 -24.55 -1.27 7.95
CA ARG A 62 -25.65 -0.81 7.09
C ARG A 62 -27.03 -1.11 7.69
N ARG A 63 -27.23 -2.32 8.24
CA ARG A 63 -28.49 -2.68 8.90
C ARG A 63 -28.75 -1.90 10.19
N ARG A 64 -27.70 -1.44 10.89
CA ARG A 64 -27.85 -0.59 12.08
C ARG A 64 -28.13 0.86 11.73
N GLU A 65 -27.58 1.33 10.61
CA GLU A 65 -27.77 2.69 10.12
C GLU A 65 -29.10 2.92 9.38
N ASP A 66 -29.78 1.86 8.93
CA ASP A 66 -31.18 1.89 8.50
C ASP A 66 -32.10 1.58 9.71
N PRO A 67 -32.52 2.58 10.52
CA PRO A 67 -33.62 2.37 11.45
C PRO A 67 -34.90 2.08 10.64
N PRO A 68 -35.79 1.18 11.12
CA PRO A 68 -37.08 0.99 10.48
C PRO A 68 -37.84 2.33 10.48
N ALA A 69 -38.26 2.77 9.29
CA ALA A 69 -39.07 3.95 9.08
C ALA A 69 -40.46 3.82 9.71
#